data_AF-A0A4R8XLY8-F1
#
_entry.id   AF-A0A4R8XLY8-F1
#
_cell.length_a   1.000
_cell.length_b   1.000
_cell.length_c   1.000
_cell.angle_alpha   90.00
_cell.angle_beta   90.00
_cell.angle_gamma   90.00
#
_symmetry.space_group_name_H-M   'P 1'
#
loop_
_entity.id
_entity.type
_entity.pdbx_description
1 polymer ?
#
loop_
_entity_poly.entity_id
_entity_poly.type
_entity_poly.pdbx_seq_one_letter_code
_entity_poly.pdbx_strand_id
1 'polypeptide(L)'
;MRDGAGSGRHPGRFVVVTGIAVAGATVLFGALGGVLAGVMARRIVTPSSKRADDVRIDAVDLAAGTITLQSTEDSVLQGDYSFWFSGDRGHAHLGEVLRLTPTKVTRRVLRVDHGDLVRAERGRLGGYSYLGPWDLGLAFEDVLVPTDAGDAPAWLIPAAEPDGRWVIQVHGRGVQRQETLRATPVFRDAGVTSLLVSYRNDGEAPRSVDGRYALGDAEWQDVDAAIAFAVHRGAREIVLMGWSMGGAIVLQTATRSMLRERIVGIVLDSPVIDWADVARFHGGLLGLPAVVARGALEVLGRRWGGMVTGRTEPIDFRRLDFVERAAELDLPVLLMHSDDDGFVPVTGSRALAGRRPDIVTFLPFAVARHTKLWNYDREGWNQAITNWLGELAPSGRTSLPDRPGAAAAS
;
A
#
# COMPACT_ATOMS: atom_id res chain seq x y z
N MET A 1 91.24 32.92 -3.05
CA MET A 1 91.67 31.52 -3.25
C MET A 1 90.52 30.79 -3.95
N ARG A 2 90.73 30.53 -5.25
CA ARG A 2 90.16 29.49 -6.14
C ARG A 2 88.73 29.00 -5.87
N ASP A 3 87.76 29.37 -6.70
CA ASP A 3 87.46 28.87 -8.07
C ASP A 3 86.68 27.55 -8.07
N GLY A 4 85.54 27.54 -8.77
CA GLY A 4 84.79 26.31 -9.08
C GLY A 4 83.35 26.53 -9.54
N ALA A 5 83.15 27.26 -10.64
CA ALA A 5 81.90 27.28 -11.40
C ALA A 5 81.76 26.01 -12.26
N GLY A 6 80.53 25.56 -12.52
CA GLY A 6 80.26 24.48 -13.48
C GLY A 6 78.78 24.13 -13.62
N SER A 7 78.21 24.46 -14.77
CA SER A 7 76.81 24.39 -15.19
C SER A 7 76.28 22.99 -15.50
N GLY A 8 74.95 22.81 -15.43
CA GLY A 8 74.24 21.70 -16.06
C GLY A 8 72.71 21.83 -15.98
N ARG A 9 72.08 22.25 -17.08
CA ARG A 9 70.61 22.28 -17.27
C ARG A 9 70.06 20.87 -17.48
N HIS A 10 68.94 20.56 -16.83
CA HIS A 10 67.88 19.70 -17.39
C HIS A 10 66.51 20.17 -16.87
N PRO A 11 65.52 20.49 -17.74
CA PRO A 11 64.15 20.75 -17.31
C PRO A 11 63.40 19.41 -17.24
N GLY A 12 63.36 18.82 -16.05
CA GLY A 12 62.56 17.63 -15.77
C GLY A 12 61.14 18.04 -15.37
N ARG A 13 60.19 17.84 -16.28
CA ARG A 13 58.75 17.82 -16.04
C ARG A 13 58.42 17.06 -14.75
N PHE A 14 57.79 17.72 -13.77
CA PHE A 14 56.90 17.02 -12.84
C PHE A 14 55.48 17.51 -13.06
N VAL A 15 54.81 16.74 -13.91
CA VAL A 15 53.36 16.73 -14.08
C VAL A 15 52.74 16.25 -12.77
N VAL A 16 51.80 17.06 -12.28
CA VAL A 16 50.61 16.72 -11.49
C VAL A 16 50.40 15.20 -11.31
N VAL A 17 50.65 14.69 -10.11
CA VAL A 17 50.09 13.42 -9.63
C VAL A 17 49.24 13.71 -8.39
N THR A 18 48.12 14.38 -8.62
CA THR A 18 47.04 14.52 -7.63
C THR A 18 45.72 14.23 -8.35
N GLY A 19 45.53 12.98 -8.77
CA GLY A 19 44.32 12.57 -9.51
C GLY A 19 43.88 11.11 -9.31
N ILE A 20 44.76 10.23 -8.83
CA ILE A 20 44.47 8.78 -8.84
C ILE A 20 43.85 8.30 -7.51
N ALA A 21 44.16 8.95 -6.38
CA ALA A 21 43.62 8.53 -5.07
C ALA A 21 42.15 8.89 -4.86
N VAL A 22 41.69 10.04 -5.39
CA VAL A 22 40.27 10.47 -5.31
C VAL A 22 39.40 9.66 -6.28
N ALA A 23 39.91 9.32 -7.47
CA ALA A 23 39.20 8.49 -8.43
C ALA A 23 38.98 7.06 -7.91
N GLY A 24 39.98 6.45 -7.26
CA GLY A 24 39.88 5.10 -6.70
C GLY A 24 38.86 4.97 -5.56
N ALA A 25 38.83 5.94 -4.64
CA ALA A 25 37.81 5.97 -3.58
C ALA A 25 36.40 6.21 -4.17
N THR A 26 36.27 7.14 -5.13
CA THR A 26 34.98 7.44 -5.78
C THR A 26 34.42 6.25 -6.57
N VAL A 27 35.28 5.47 -7.24
CA VAL A 27 34.88 4.23 -7.92
C VAL A 27 34.45 3.15 -6.93
N LEU A 28 35.15 2.99 -5.80
CA LEU A 28 34.78 2.01 -4.77
C LEU A 28 33.45 2.38 -4.06
N PHE A 29 33.28 3.65 -3.69
CA PHE A 29 32.04 4.17 -3.11
C PHE A 29 30.88 4.15 -4.12
N GLY A 30 31.15 4.45 -5.39
CA GLY A 30 30.17 4.36 -6.48
C GLY A 30 29.73 2.92 -6.76
N ALA A 31 30.66 1.96 -6.75
CA ALA A 31 30.36 0.54 -6.91
C ALA A 31 29.53 -0.01 -5.75
N LEU A 32 29.88 0.34 -4.50
CA LEU A 32 29.10 -0.06 -3.32
C LEU A 32 27.69 0.56 -3.32
N GLY A 33 27.57 1.85 -3.68
CA GLY A 33 26.28 2.53 -3.82
C GLY A 33 25.40 1.90 -4.89
N GLY A 34 25.97 1.51 -6.04
CA GLY A 34 25.27 0.81 -7.12
C GLY A 34 24.75 -0.57 -6.71
N VAL A 35 25.55 -1.35 -5.97
CA VAL A 35 25.11 -2.66 -5.44
C VAL A 35 23.96 -2.49 -4.44
N LEU A 36 24.09 -1.56 -3.49
CA LEU A 36 23.04 -1.28 -2.50
C LEU A 36 21.74 -0.81 -3.18
N ALA A 37 21.86 0.06 -4.19
CA ALA A 37 20.72 0.51 -5.00
C ALA A 37 20.04 -0.67 -5.73
N GLY A 38 20.82 -1.59 -6.31
CA GLY A 38 20.30 -2.79 -6.95
C GLY A 38 19.60 -3.75 -5.98
N VAL A 39 20.17 -3.96 -4.79
CA VAL A 39 19.55 -4.77 -3.73
C VAL A 39 18.24 -4.15 -3.25
N MET A 40 18.23 -2.83 -3.01
CA MET A 40 17.05 -2.09 -2.62
C MET A 40 15.97 -2.15 -3.71
N ALA A 41 16.33 -1.91 -4.97
CA ALA A 41 15.44 -2.01 -6.12
C ALA A 41 14.77 -3.37 -6.20
N ARG A 42 15.56 -4.45 -6.11
CA ARG A 42 15.04 -5.83 -6.13
C ARG A 42 14.10 -6.09 -4.96
N ARG A 43 14.43 -5.60 -3.75
CA ARG A 43 13.58 -5.76 -2.56
C ARG A 43 12.24 -5.04 -2.70
N ILE A 44 12.20 -3.84 -3.29
CA ILE A 44 10.98 -3.04 -3.47
C ILE A 44 9.91 -3.79 -4.28
N VAL A 45 10.32 -4.52 -5.33
CA VAL A 45 9.41 -5.18 -6.28
C VAL A 45 9.23 -6.67 -6.04
N THR A 46 9.93 -7.24 -5.07
CA THR A 46 9.80 -8.66 -4.73
C THR A 46 8.67 -8.84 -3.72
N PRO A 47 7.63 -9.65 -4.02
CA PRO A 47 6.65 -10.04 -3.02
C PRO A 47 7.33 -10.68 -1.81
N SER A 48 6.99 -10.20 -0.60
CA SER A 48 7.53 -10.80 0.63
C SER A 48 6.79 -12.11 0.92
N SER A 49 7.53 -13.18 1.17
CA SER A 49 6.95 -14.48 1.56
C SER A 49 6.91 -14.70 3.07
N LYS A 50 7.49 -13.79 3.87
CA LYS A 50 7.53 -13.91 5.33
C LYS A 50 7.31 -12.56 5.99
N ARG A 51 6.45 -12.54 7.00
CA ARG A 51 6.28 -11.40 7.92
C ARG A 51 6.98 -11.75 9.23
N ALA A 52 7.70 -10.79 9.79
CA ALA A 52 8.41 -11.00 11.04
C ALA A 52 7.44 -10.93 12.22
N ASP A 53 7.62 -11.80 13.21
CA ASP A 53 7.00 -11.69 14.53
C ASP A 53 7.91 -10.78 15.37
N ASP A 54 7.72 -9.47 15.20
CA ASP A 54 8.63 -8.43 15.64
C ASP A 54 8.41 -7.97 17.09
N VAL A 55 7.26 -8.31 17.69
CA VAL A 55 6.92 -7.99 19.09
C VAL A 55 7.15 -9.20 19.98
N ARG A 56 7.95 -9.03 21.04
CA ARG A 56 8.11 -10.08 22.07
C ARG A 56 6.87 -10.16 22.97
N ILE A 57 6.47 -11.39 23.29
CA ILE A 57 5.42 -11.70 24.25
C ILE A 57 6.10 -11.97 25.59
N ASP A 58 5.76 -11.17 26.60
CA ASP A 58 6.35 -11.27 27.94
C ASP A 58 5.50 -12.16 28.87
N ALA A 59 4.18 -12.14 28.72
CA ALA A 59 3.26 -12.98 29.50
C ALA A 59 1.90 -13.09 28.81
N VAL A 60 1.22 -14.22 29.01
CA VAL A 60 -0.17 -14.44 28.60
C VAL A 60 -0.93 -15.04 29.77
N ASP A 61 -2.06 -14.44 30.12
CA ASP A 61 -3.00 -14.98 31.11
C ASP A 61 -4.39 -15.01 30.48
N LEU A 62 -4.78 -16.17 29.93
CA LEU A 62 -6.08 -16.33 29.28
C LEU A 62 -7.24 -16.37 30.27
N ALA A 63 -7.01 -16.73 31.54
CA ALA A 63 -8.04 -16.71 32.56
C ALA A 63 -8.40 -15.26 32.94
N ALA A 64 -7.40 -14.40 33.02
CA ALA A 64 -7.59 -12.95 33.17
C ALA A 64 -7.91 -12.24 31.84
N GLY A 65 -7.80 -12.92 30.70
CA GLY A 65 -8.02 -12.35 29.37
C GLY A 65 -7.00 -11.27 29.00
N THR A 66 -5.71 -11.48 29.31
CA THR A 66 -4.66 -10.48 29.09
C THR A 66 -3.41 -11.04 28.41
N ILE A 67 -2.72 -10.16 27.69
CA ILE A 67 -1.39 -10.40 27.12
C ILE A 67 -0.49 -9.22 27.44
N THR A 68 0.74 -9.48 27.84
CA THR A 68 1.78 -8.46 28.02
C THR A 68 2.82 -8.60 26.92
N LEU A 69 3.04 -7.50 26.20
CA LEU A 69 3.93 -7.39 25.06
C LEU A 69 5.07 -6.41 25.37
N GLN A 70 6.17 -6.53 24.63
CA GLN A 70 7.16 -5.48 24.53
C GLN A 70 6.50 -4.17 24.06
N SER A 71 6.85 -3.05 24.69
CA SER A 71 6.43 -1.72 24.24
C SER A 71 7.13 -1.37 22.92
N THR A 72 6.34 -1.13 21.88
CA THR A 72 6.74 -0.69 20.54
C THR A 72 5.76 0.35 20.04
N GLU A 73 6.09 1.08 18.98
CA GLU A 73 5.19 2.09 18.40
C GLU A 73 3.82 1.52 18.02
N ASP A 74 3.75 0.26 17.60
CA ASP A 74 2.49 -0.41 17.26
C ASP A 74 1.78 -1.02 18.49
N SER A 75 2.53 -1.62 19.43
CA SER A 75 1.90 -2.34 20.56
C SER A 75 1.24 -1.41 21.58
N VAL A 76 1.60 -0.11 21.59
CA VAL A 76 1.03 0.90 22.49
C VAL A 76 -0.20 1.61 21.93
N LEU A 77 -0.52 1.43 20.64
CA LEU A 77 -1.66 2.12 20.01
C LEU A 77 -2.99 1.71 20.65
N GLN A 78 -3.88 2.66 20.89
CA GLN A 78 -5.23 2.36 21.36
C GLN A 78 -6.07 1.74 20.25
N GLY A 79 -7.03 0.89 20.62
CA GLY A 79 -7.95 0.24 19.68
C GLY A 79 -7.82 -1.29 19.64
N ASP A 80 -8.55 -1.87 18.69
CA ASP A 80 -8.62 -3.31 18.47
C ASP A 80 -7.72 -3.72 17.31
N TYR A 81 -6.87 -4.73 17.52
CA TYR A 81 -5.89 -5.17 16.53
C TYR A 81 -5.89 -6.68 16.39
N SER A 82 -5.59 -7.12 15.17
CA SER A 82 -5.17 -8.49 14.93
C SER A 82 -3.78 -8.72 15.50
N PHE A 83 -3.53 -9.92 15.99
CA PHE A 83 -2.23 -10.33 16.50
C PHE A 83 -1.88 -11.71 15.95
N TRP A 84 -0.90 -11.71 15.05
CA TRP A 84 -0.38 -12.91 14.41
C TRP A 84 0.81 -13.42 15.21
N PHE A 85 0.92 -14.73 15.37
CA PHE A 85 2.03 -15.35 16.10
C PHE A 85 2.40 -16.72 15.53
N SER A 86 3.56 -17.23 15.94
CA SER A 86 4.08 -18.52 15.49
C SER A 86 4.26 -18.63 13.96
N GLY A 87 4.60 -17.51 13.30
CA GLY A 87 4.77 -17.42 11.86
C GLY A 87 3.47 -17.61 11.09
N ASP A 88 2.46 -16.78 11.39
CA ASP A 88 1.12 -16.79 10.80
C ASP A 88 0.31 -18.10 11.02
N ARG A 89 0.76 -18.99 11.93
CA ARG A 89 0.02 -20.22 12.33
C ARG A 89 -0.90 -20.01 13.53
N GLY A 90 -0.88 -18.82 14.12
CA GLY A 90 -1.75 -18.45 15.22
C GLY A 90 -2.25 -17.02 15.05
N HIS A 91 -3.48 -16.80 15.51
CA HIS A 91 -4.14 -15.52 15.43
C HIS A 91 -5.00 -15.26 16.67
N ALA A 92 -4.96 -14.01 17.15
CA ALA A 92 -5.78 -13.52 18.23
C ALA A 92 -6.20 -12.08 17.98
N HIS A 93 -7.27 -11.65 18.65
CA HIS A 93 -7.70 -10.27 18.70
C HIS A 93 -7.30 -9.64 20.02
N LEU A 94 -6.60 -8.51 19.95
CA LEU A 94 -6.19 -7.74 21.10
C LEU A 94 -7.00 -6.45 21.14
N GLY A 95 -7.60 -6.15 22.28
CA GLY A 95 -8.35 -4.92 22.51
C GLY A 95 -7.50 -3.84 23.15
N GLU A 96 -8.16 -3.03 23.98
CA GLU A 96 -7.61 -1.87 24.68
C GLU A 96 -6.34 -2.15 25.49
N VAL A 97 -5.54 -1.10 25.68
CA VAL A 97 -4.38 -1.10 26.57
C VAL A 97 -4.84 -0.96 28.02
N LEU A 98 -4.55 -1.97 28.84
CA LEU A 98 -4.92 -2.01 30.26
C LEU A 98 -3.82 -1.41 31.14
N ARG A 99 -2.56 -1.56 30.73
CA ARG A 99 -1.41 -1.04 31.47
C ARG A 99 -0.28 -0.73 30.50
N LEU A 100 0.36 0.42 30.67
CA LEU A 100 1.53 0.83 29.90
C LEU A 100 2.68 1.19 30.84
N THR A 101 3.87 0.68 30.52
CA THR A 101 5.14 1.10 31.10
C THR A 101 6.12 1.44 29.97
N PRO A 102 7.30 2.02 30.26
CA PRO A 102 8.27 2.33 29.20
C PRO A 102 8.71 1.13 28.37
N THR A 103 8.65 -0.10 28.91
CA THR A 103 9.15 -1.31 28.25
C THR A 103 8.09 -2.36 27.96
N LYS A 104 6.88 -2.23 28.54
CA LYS A 104 5.83 -3.24 28.43
C LYS A 104 4.46 -2.60 28.24
N VAL A 105 3.61 -3.28 27.50
CA VAL A 105 2.19 -2.97 27.35
C VAL A 105 1.36 -4.21 27.61
N THR A 106 0.38 -4.10 28.50
CA THR A 106 -0.60 -5.16 28.76
C THR A 106 -1.90 -4.79 28.07
N ARG A 107 -2.43 -5.71 27.26
CA ARG A 107 -3.67 -5.53 26.49
C ARG A 107 -4.70 -6.59 26.86
N ARG A 108 -5.97 -6.27 26.61
CA ARG A 108 -7.07 -7.25 26.65
C ARG A 108 -6.92 -8.24 25.50
N VAL A 109 -7.09 -9.53 25.76
CA VAL A 109 -7.29 -10.56 24.74
C VAL A 109 -8.80 -10.71 24.54
N LEU A 110 -9.30 -10.35 23.36
CA LEU A 110 -10.73 -10.41 23.04
C LEU A 110 -11.14 -11.82 22.63
N ARG A 111 -10.34 -12.46 21.76
CA ARG A 111 -10.49 -13.86 21.35
C ARG A 111 -9.16 -14.40 20.83
N VAL A 112 -9.00 -15.72 20.86
CA VAL A 112 -7.95 -16.45 20.15
C VAL A 112 -8.65 -17.30 19.11
N ASP A 113 -8.33 -17.08 17.83
CA ASP A 113 -9.03 -17.77 16.73
C ASP A 113 -8.44 -19.14 16.48
N HIS A 114 -7.12 -19.23 16.49
CA HIS A 114 -6.38 -20.46 16.33
C HIS A 114 -4.94 -20.31 16.81
N GLY A 115 -4.28 -21.45 17.06
CA GLY A 115 -2.94 -21.51 17.61
C GLY A 115 -2.90 -21.45 19.14
N ASP A 116 -1.72 -21.72 19.70
CA ASP A 116 -1.48 -21.71 21.14
C ASP A 116 -0.77 -20.40 21.54
N LEU A 117 -1.56 -19.40 21.94
CA LEU A 117 -1.04 -18.08 22.31
C LEU A 117 -0.16 -18.15 23.57
N VAL A 118 -0.44 -19.08 24.49
CA VAL A 118 0.31 -19.23 25.75
C VAL A 118 1.75 -19.68 25.50
N ARG A 119 1.96 -20.48 24.45
CA ARG A 119 3.30 -20.94 24.03
C ARG A 119 4.01 -20.00 23.06
N ALA A 120 3.36 -18.93 22.62
CA ALA A 120 3.97 -17.99 21.68
C ALA A 120 4.98 -17.08 22.40
N GLU A 121 6.20 -16.99 21.86
CA GLU A 121 7.23 -16.09 22.39
C GLU A 121 7.24 -14.72 21.71
N ARG A 122 6.76 -14.67 20.47
CA ARG A 122 6.72 -13.47 19.63
C ARG A 122 5.47 -13.47 18.77
N GLY A 123 5.05 -12.28 18.36
CA GLY A 123 4.01 -12.06 17.38
C GLY A 123 4.12 -10.69 16.74
N ARG A 124 3.09 -10.28 16.03
CA ARG A 124 3.02 -9.01 15.29
C ARG A 124 1.59 -8.48 15.31
N LEU A 125 1.44 -7.17 15.56
CA LEU A 125 0.14 -6.51 15.43
C LEU A 125 -0.18 -6.24 13.94
N GLY A 126 -1.44 -6.42 13.57
CA GLY A 126 -1.97 -6.14 12.23
C GLY A 126 -3.22 -5.23 12.30
N GLY A 127 -3.38 -4.37 11.30
CA GLY A 127 -4.50 -3.42 11.21
C GLY A 127 -5.81 -4.00 10.64
N TYR A 128 -5.81 -5.21 10.07
CA TYR A 128 -7.04 -5.79 9.53
C TYR A 128 -7.58 -6.89 10.45
N SER A 129 -8.80 -6.66 10.96
CA SER A 129 -9.42 -7.40 12.07
C SER A 129 -10.34 -8.54 11.64
N TYR A 130 -10.49 -8.79 10.35
CA TYR A 130 -11.36 -9.87 9.86
C TYR A 130 -10.52 -10.84 9.03
N LEU A 131 -10.65 -12.14 9.30
CA LEU A 131 -9.93 -13.20 8.60
C LEU A 131 -10.62 -13.60 7.29
N GLY A 132 -11.91 -13.31 7.19
CA GLY A 132 -12.72 -13.50 5.99
C GLY A 132 -14.12 -12.89 6.16
N PRO A 133 -14.93 -12.86 5.10
CA PRO A 133 -16.28 -12.29 5.13
C PRO A 133 -17.20 -12.92 6.19
N TRP A 134 -16.97 -14.20 6.54
CA TRP A 134 -17.74 -14.91 7.57
C TRP A 134 -17.62 -14.28 8.97
N ASP A 135 -16.52 -13.58 9.28
CA ASP A 135 -16.37 -12.87 10.55
C ASP A 135 -17.36 -11.69 10.67
N LEU A 136 -17.88 -11.19 9.55
CA LEU A 136 -18.89 -10.13 9.50
C LEU A 136 -20.32 -10.66 9.62
N GLY A 137 -20.53 -11.98 9.50
CA GLY A 137 -21.88 -12.58 9.45
C GLY A 137 -22.70 -12.14 8.23
N LEU A 138 -22.03 -11.69 7.16
CA LEU A 138 -22.67 -11.20 5.93
C LEU A 138 -22.72 -12.30 4.86
N ALA A 139 -23.73 -12.23 3.98
CA ALA A 139 -23.75 -13.02 2.76
C ALA A 139 -22.65 -12.53 1.80
N PHE A 140 -21.94 -13.47 1.18
CA PHE A 140 -20.89 -13.18 0.21
C PHE A 140 -20.82 -14.26 -0.87
N GLU A 141 -20.28 -13.90 -2.03
CA GLU A 141 -19.94 -14.82 -3.12
C GLU A 141 -18.41 -14.83 -3.30
N ASP A 142 -17.83 -16.03 -3.41
CA ASP A 142 -16.50 -16.20 -4.00
C ASP A 142 -16.64 -16.12 -5.52
N VAL A 143 -16.02 -15.10 -6.13
CA VAL A 143 -16.06 -14.88 -7.57
C VAL A 143 -14.65 -14.88 -8.15
N LEU A 144 -14.57 -15.10 -9.47
CA LEU A 144 -13.34 -15.02 -10.23
C LEU A 144 -13.46 -13.85 -11.20
N VAL A 145 -12.54 -12.90 -11.10
CA VAL A 145 -12.40 -11.77 -12.03
C VAL A 145 -11.40 -12.18 -13.12
N PRO A 146 -11.80 -12.29 -14.39
CA PRO A 146 -10.88 -12.63 -15.46
C PRO A 146 -9.88 -11.50 -15.68
N THR A 147 -8.58 -11.77 -15.51
CA THR A 147 -7.50 -10.81 -15.79
C THR A 147 -6.55 -11.35 -16.85
N ASP A 148 -5.66 -10.49 -17.37
CA ASP A 148 -4.62 -10.91 -18.32
C ASP A 148 -3.66 -11.96 -17.74
N ALA A 149 -3.46 -11.98 -16.41
CA ALA A 149 -2.64 -12.97 -15.73
C ALA A 149 -3.38 -14.29 -15.46
N GLY A 150 -4.70 -14.31 -15.62
CA GLY A 150 -5.60 -15.41 -15.30
C GLY A 150 -6.75 -14.99 -14.36
N ASP A 151 -7.58 -15.94 -13.98
CA ASP A 151 -8.74 -15.69 -13.12
C ASP A 151 -8.29 -15.33 -11.69
N ALA A 152 -8.54 -14.09 -11.28
CA ALA A 152 -8.18 -13.55 -9.97
C ALA A 152 -9.35 -13.72 -8.97
N PRO A 153 -9.15 -14.38 -7.82
CA PRO A 153 -10.17 -14.50 -6.78
C PRO A 153 -10.62 -13.16 -6.20
N ALA A 154 -11.91 -12.99 -5.98
CA ALA A 154 -12.47 -11.82 -5.30
C ALA A 154 -13.66 -12.21 -4.43
N TRP A 155 -13.97 -11.37 -3.43
CA TRP A 155 -15.20 -11.51 -2.66
C TRP A 155 -16.19 -10.44 -3.10
N LEU A 156 -17.38 -10.88 -3.46
CA LEU A 156 -18.52 -10.00 -3.72
C LEU A 156 -19.43 -10.03 -2.50
N ILE A 157 -19.62 -8.87 -1.88
CA ILE A 157 -20.49 -8.69 -0.71
C ILE A 157 -21.60 -7.69 -1.09
N PRO A 158 -22.84 -8.16 -1.30
CA PRO A 158 -23.96 -7.28 -1.67
C PRO A 158 -24.21 -6.18 -0.64
N ALA A 159 -24.73 -5.04 -1.08
CA ALA A 159 -25.30 -4.03 -0.19
C ALA A 159 -26.61 -4.51 0.48
N ALA A 160 -27.06 -3.84 1.55
CA ALA A 160 -28.32 -4.20 2.22
C ALA A 160 -29.51 -3.83 1.33
N GLU A 161 -29.48 -2.59 0.83
CA GLU A 161 -30.41 -2.05 -0.15
C GLU A 161 -29.56 -1.46 -1.29
N PRO A 162 -29.27 -2.24 -2.35
CA PRO A 162 -28.34 -1.79 -3.40
C PRO A 162 -28.87 -0.59 -4.18
N ASP A 163 -28.10 0.49 -4.23
CA ASP A 163 -28.40 1.68 -5.04
C ASP A 163 -27.78 1.64 -6.45
N GLY A 164 -27.09 0.55 -6.78
CA GLY A 164 -26.38 0.35 -8.04
C GLY A 164 -24.94 0.87 -8.06
N ARG A 165 -24.46 1.52 -7.00
CA ARG A 165 -23.04 1.81 -6.78
C ARG A 165 -22.32 0.57 -6.26
N TRP A 166 -21.10 0.39 -6.73
CA TRP A 166 -20.19 -0.62 -6.21
C TRP A 166 -18.89 0.05 -5.77
N VAL A 167 -18.26 -0.49 -4.73
CA VAL A 167 -16.90 -0.13 -4.33
C VAL A 167 -15.96 -1.26 -4.72
N ILE A 168 -14.90 -0.93 -5.46
CA ILE A 168 -13.79 -1.85 -5.73
C ILE A 168 -12.70 -1.58 -4.71
N GLN A 169 -12.43 -2.55 -3.84
CA GLN A 169 -11.54 -2.41 -2.70
C GLN A 169 -10.21 -3.12 -2.95
N VAL A 170 -9.11 -2.36 -2.92
CA VAL A 170 -7.77 -2.79 -3.32
C VAL A 170 -6.82 -2.72 -2.12
N HIS A 171 -6.33 -3.88 -1.69
CA HIS A 171 -5.41 -3.98 -0.56
C HIS A 171 -3.98 -3.50 -0.91
N GLY A 172 -3.16 -3.36 0.12
CA GLY A 172 -1.77 -2.95 0.02
C GLY A 172 -0.80 -4.06 -0.36
N ARG A 173 0.48 -3.69 -0.44
CA ARG A 173 1.59 -4.59 -0.77
C ARG A 173 1.86 -5.58 0.36
N GLY A 174 2.00 -6.86 0.01
CA GLY A 174 2.39 -7.91 0.98
C GLY A 174 1.29 -8.29 1.96
N VAL A 175 0.05 -7.87 1.69
CA VAL A 175 -1.20 -8.27 2.33
C VAL A 175 -2.17 -8.75 1.24
N GLN A 176 -3.34 -9.19 1.65
CA GLN A 176 -4.36 -9.81 0.80
C GLN A 176 -5.70 -9.10 1.04
N ARG A 177 -6.72 -9.46 0.26
CA ARG A 177 -8.07 -8.85 0.25
C ARG A 177 -8.79 -8.84 1.61
N GLN A 178 -8.37 -9.61 2.60
CA GLN A 178 -8.85 -9.51 3.99
C GLN A 178 -8.59 -8.12 4.58
N GLU A 179 -7.56 -7.41 4.11
CA GLU A 179 -7.26 -6.06 4.58
C GLU A 179 -8.44 -5.10 4.42
N THR A 180 -9.23 -5.29 3.37
CA THR A 180 -10.26 -4.34 2.97
C THR A 180 -11.62 -4.61 3.61
N LEU A 181 -11.82 -5.79 4.22
CA LEU A 181 -13.08 -6.19 4.89
C LEU A 181 -13.58 -5.19 5.92
N ARG A 182 -12.68 -4.46 6.59
CA ARG A 182 -13.04 -3.44 7.58
C ARG A 182 -13.93 -2.31 7.04
N ALA A 183 -13.86 -2.07 5.73
CA ALA A 183 -14.67 -1.06 5.06
C ALA A 183 -16.06 -1.59 4.64
N THR A 184 -16.22 -2.90 4.51
CA THR A 184 -17.45 -3.49 3.98
C THR A 184 -18.72 -3.04 4.72
N PRO A 185 -18.76 -2.97 6.08
CA PRO A 185 -19.97 -2.53 6.78
C PRO A 185 -20.41 -1.11 6.39
N VAL A 186 -19.48 -0.14 6.39
CA VAL A 186 -19.82 1.27 6.10
C VAL A 186 -20.33 1.46 4.67
N PHE A 187 -19.78 0.75 3.68
CA PHE A 187 -20.29 0.79 2.31
C PHE A 187 -21.63 0.07 2.17
N ARG A 188 -21.80 -1.08 2.83
CA ARG A 188 -23.03 -1.85 2.80
C ARG A 188 -24.21 -1.06 3.36
N ASP A 189 -23.99 -0.36 4.48
CA ASP A 189 -25.00 0.49 5.13
C ASP A 189 -25.36 1.71 4.27
N ALA A 190 -24.44 2.17 3.43
CA ALA A 190 -24.65 3.23 2.46
C ALA A 190 -25.28 2.75 1.12
N GLY A 191 -25.69 1.49 1.01
CA GLY A 191 -26.29 0.93 -0.21
C GLY A 191 -25.28 0.53 -1.30
N VAL A 192 -23.98 0.53 -1.00
CA VAL A 192 -22.89 0.29 -1.95
C VAL A 192 -22.39 -1.15 -1.85
N THR A 193 -22.46 -1.90 -2.95
CA THR A 193 -21.98 -3.29 -3.02
C THR A 193 -20.45 -3.33 -3.02
N SER A 194 -19.83 -4.22 -2.24
CA SER A 194 -18.37 -4.31 -2.14
C SER A 194 -17.80 -5.45 -2.99
N LEU A 195 -16.81 -5.15 -3.84
CA LEU A 195 -15.97 -6.14 -4.51
C LEU A 195 -14.53 -6.02 -3.99
N LEU A 196 -14.08 -7.01 -3.23
CA LEU A 196 -12.75 -7.08 -2.62
C LEU A 196 -11.87 -7.93 -3.52
N VAL A 197 -10.92 -7.29 -4.21
CA VAL A 197 -10.17 -7.92 -5.29
C VAL A 197 -8.80 -8.40 -4.83
N SER A 198 -8.37 -9.56 -5.36
CA SER A 198 -6.95 -9.89 -5.48
C SER A 198 -6.39 -9.29 -6.78
N TYR A 199 -5.07 -9.13 -6.85
CA TYR A 199 -4.37 -8.66 -8.06
C TYR A 199 -3.01 -9.34 -8.21
N ARG A 200 -2.44 -9.32 -9.41
CA ARG A 200 -1.22 -10.05 -9.75
C ARG A 200 -0.13 -9.92 -8.67
N ASN A 201 0.49 -11.05 -8.33
CA ASN A 201 1.62 -11.15 -7.41
C ASN A 201 1.33 -10.85 -5.92
N ASP A 202 0.07 -10.73 -5.51
CA ASP A 202 -0.32 -10.60 -4.10
C ASP A 202 -0.22 -11.91 -3.29
N GLY A 203 -0.18 -13.05 -3.96
CA GLY A 203 -0.15 -14.38 -3.35
C GLY A 203 -1.44 -15.18 -3.47
N GLU A 204 -2.56 -14.55 -3.88
CA GLU A 204 -3.84 -15.20 -4.18
C GLU A 204 -4.12 -15.24 -5.68
N ALA A 205 -3.96 -14.11 -6.38
CA ALA A 205 -4.16 -14.04 -7.82
C ALA A 205 -3.04 -14.75 -8.60
N PRO A 206 -3.34 -15.20 -9.84
CA PRO A 206 -2.30 -15.64 -10.77
C PRO A 206 -1.15 -14.64 -10.88
N ARG A 207 0.07 -15.15 -10.95
CA ARG A 207 1.27 -14.32 -11.03
C ARG A 207 1.51 -13.83 -12.44
N SER A 208 2.07 -12.63 -12.56
CA SER A 208 2.70 -12.22 -13.81
C SER A 208 3.89 -13.13 -14.12
N VAL A 209 4.33 -13.14 -15.39
CA VAL A 209 5.47 -13.95 -15.85
C VAL A 209 6.73 -13.70 -15.01
N ASP A 210 6.98 -12.45 -14.61
CA ASP A 210 8.15 -12.10 -13.79
C ASP A 210 7.93 -12.26 -12.27
N GLY A 211 6.69 -12.39 -11.82
CA GLY A 211 6.35 -12.50 -10.40
C GLY A 211 6.72 -11.26 -9.57
N ARG A 212 6.80 -10.07 -10.17
CA ARG A 212 7.25 -8.82 -9.52
C ARG A 212 6.17 -7.74 -9.51
N TYR A 213 6.12 -6.98 -8.43
CA TYR A 213 5.26 -5.78 -8.37
C TYR A 213 5.77 -4.68 -9.30
N ALA A 214 4.85 -4.07 -10.04
CA ALA A 214 5.03 -2.84 -10.82
C ALA A 214 4.60 -1.58 -10.06
N LEU A 215 4.29 -1.74 -8.77
CA LEU A 215 4.05 -0.63 -7.83
C LEU A 215 2.82 0.21 -8.20
N GLY A 216 1.89 -0.36 -8.96
CA GLY A 216 0.71 0.31 -9.50
C GLY A 216 0.73 0.45 -11.02
N ASP A 217 1.90 0.38 -11.67
CA ASP A 217 2.01 0.67 -13.12
C ASP A 217 1.47 -0.48 -14.00
N ALA A 218 1.36 -1.69 -13.45
CA ALA A 218 0.81 -2.87 -14.12
C ALA A 218 -0.33 -3.57 -13.34
N GLU A 219 -0.54 -3.26 -12.06
CA GLU A 219 -1.63 -3.85 -11.28
C GLU A 219 -2.98 -3.14 -11.54
N TRP A 220 -2.97 -1.91 -12.07
CA TRP A 220 -4.21 -1.18 -12.36
C TRP A 220 -5.08 -1.86 -13.42
N GLN A 221 -4.48 -2.65 -14.32
CA GLN A 221 -5.21 -3.45 -15.31
C GLN A 221 -6.08 -4.52 -14.65
N ASP A 222 -5.65 -5.10 -13.53
CA ASP A 222 -6.45 -6.09 -12.80
C ASP A 222 -7.65 -5.43 -12.12
N VAL A 223 -7.48 -4.18 -11.66
CA VAL A 223 -8.58 -3.37 -11.12
C VAL A 223 -9.52 -2.93 -12.24
N ASP A 224 -9.01 -2.56 -13.42
CA ASP A 224 -9.84 -2.26 -14.61
C ASP A 224 -10.70 -3.47 -15.01
N ALA A 225 -10.14 -4.68 -14.97
CA ALA A 225 -10.89 -5.92 -15.18
C ALA A 225 -11.97 -6.13 -14.11
N ALA A 226 -11.70 -5.78 -12.85
CA ALA A 226 -12.69 -5.82 -11.78
C ALA A 226 -13.82 -4.80 -11.96
N ILE A 227 -13.52 -3.60 -12.47
CA ILE A 227 -14.52 -2.61 -12.89
C ILE A 227 -15.41 -3.20 -13.99
N ALA A 228 -14.81 -3.82 -15.02
CA ALA A 228 -15.55 -4.44 -16.11
C ALA A 228 -16.46 -5.59 -15.61
N PHE A 229 -15.95 -6.43 -14.70
CA PHE A 229 -16.72 -7.47 -14.02
C PHE A 229 -17.91 -6.88 -13.27
N ALA A 230 -17.70 -5.83 -12.46
CA ALA A 230 -18.76 -5.18 -11.69
C ALA A 230 -19.84 -4.58 -12.60
N VAL A 231 -19.44 -3.89 -13.68
CA VAL A 231 -20.37 -3.33 -14.66
C VAL A 231 -21.18 -4.43 -15.35
N HIS A 232 -20.55 -5.54 -15.72
CA HIS A 232 -21.26 -6.70 -16.28
C HIS A 232 -22.27 -7.31 -15.30
N ARG A 233 -21.99 -7.24 -14.00
CA ARG A 233 -22.88 -7.66 -12.91
C ARG A 233 -23.91 -6.59 -12.50
N GLY A 234 -23.99 -5.48 -13.23
CA GLY A 234 -25.02 -4.44 -13.06
C GLY A 234 -24.60 -3.22 -12.25
N ALA A 235 -23.30 -3.06 -11.94
CA ALA A 235 -22.81 -1.81 -11.35
C ALA A 235 -23.01 -0.64 -12.33
N ARG A 236 -23.66 0.43 -11.86
CA ARG A 236 -23.89 1.65 -12.63
C ARG A 236 -22.77 2.68 -12.44
N GLU A 237 -22.26 2.72 -11.22
CA GLU A 237 -21.26 3.66 -10.75
C GLU A 237 -20.27 2.94 -9.85
N ILE A 238 -19.02 3.41 -9.85
CA ILE A 238 -17.89 2.76 -9.19
C ILE A 238 -17.19 3.76 -8.28
N VAL A 239 -17.05 3.38 -7.02
CA VAL A 239 -16.10 3.99 -6.09
C VAL A 239 -14.85 3.11 -6.06
N LEU A 240 -13.68 3.72 -6.12
CA LEU A 240 -12.43 3.00 -5.87
C LEU A 240 -11.96 3.25 -4.45
N MET A 241 -11.51 2.20 -3.76
CA MET A 241 -10.88 2.34 -2.45
C MET A 241 -9.56 1.60 -2.38
N GLY A 242 -8.50 2.27 -1.94
CA GLY A 242 -7.15 1.71 -1.90
C GLY A 242 -6.42 1.95 -0.57
N TRP A 243 -5.76 0.92 -0.07
CA TRP A 243 -4.84 1.00 1.08
C TRP A 243 -3.38 0.94 0.64
N SER A 244 -2.51 1.80 1.18
CA SER A 244 -1.06 1.70 0.93
C SER A 244 -0.75 1.68 -0.59
N MET A 245 -0.07 0.65 -1.11
CA MET A 245 0.12 0.45 -2.55
C MET A 245 -1.19 0.35 -3.34
N GLY A 246 -2.25 -0.21 -2.76
CA GLY A 246 -3.59 -0.20 -3.34
C GLY A 246 -4.08 1.20 -3.66
N GLY A 247 -3.67 2.21 -2.87
CA GLY A 247 -3.88 3.63 -3.15
C GLY A 247 -3.23 4.08 -4.47
N ALA A 248 -1.97 3.68 -4.71
CA ALA A 248 -1.29 3.96 -5.97
C ALA A 248 -1.99 3.25 -7.15
N ILE A 249 -2.44 2.01 -6.96
CA ILE A 249 -3.16 1.22 -7.98
C ILE A 249 -4.47 1.91 -8.37
N VAL A 250 -5.29 2.33 -7.40
CA VAL A 250 -6.58 2.97 -7.71
C VAL A 250 -6.43 4.32 -8.37
N LEU A 251 -5.40 5.11 -8.01
CA LEU A 251 -5.10 6.37 -8.68
C LEU A 251 -4.66 6.14 -10.14
N GLN A 252 -3.84 5.12 -10.40
CA GLN A 252 -3.51 4.70 -11.78
C GLN A 252 -4.76 4.28 -12.55
N THR A 253 -5.63 3.49 -11.91
CA THR A 253 -6.88 3.03 -12.50
C THR A 253 -7.78 4.21 -12.87
N ALA A 254 -7.97 5.18 -11.96
CA ALA A 254 -8.81 6.34 -12.19
C ALA A 254 -8.38 7.19 -13.39
N THR A 255 -7.07 7.27 -13.66
CA THR A 255 -6.55 8.09 -14.77
C THR A 255 -6.36 7.31 -16.08
N ARG A 256 -6.39 5.98 -16.05
CA ARG A 256 -6.01 5.13 -17.21
C ARG A 256 -7.10 4.15 -17.65
N SER A 257 -8.08 3.88 -16.80
CA SER A 257 -9.19 2.97 -17.10
C SER A 257 -9.96 3.43 -18.35
N MET A 258 -10.30 2.47 -19.20
CA MET A 258 -11.20 2.70 -20.33
C MET A 258 -12.65 2.89 -19.89
N LEU A 259 -12.95 2.57 -18.63
CA LEU A 259 -14.24 2.69 -17.96
C LEU A 259 -14.24 3.84 -16.94
N ARG A 260 -13.31 4.80 -17.07
CA ARG A 260 -13.16 5.92 -16.12
C ARG A 260 -14.44 6.73 -15.92
N GLU A 261 -15.32 6.78 -16.90
CA GLU A 261 -16.62 7.46 -16.84
C GLU A 261 -17.62 6.80 -15.88
N ARG A 262 -17.38 5.54 -15.48
CA ARG A 262 -18.11 4.84 -14.43
C ARG A 262 -17.59 5.17 -13.03
N ILE A 263 -16.38 5.69 -12.92
CA ILE A 263 -15.76 5.99 -11.62
C ILE A 263 -16.27 7.34 -11.13
N VAL A 264 -16.83 7.37 -9.93
CA VAL A 264 -17.49 8.57 -9.35
C VAL A 264 -16.77 9.13 -8.13
N GLY A 265 -15.82 8.39 -7.55
CA GLY A 265 -15.04 8.87 -6.41
C GLY A 265 -13.95 7.89 -5.99
N ILE A 266 -13.00 8.39 -5.19
CA ILE A 266 -11.85 7.62 -4.70
C ILE A 266 -11.73 7.79 -3.18
N VAL A 267 -11.55 6.68 -2.46
CA VAL A 267 -11.21 6.67 -1.03
C VAL A 267 -9.82 6.09 -0.85
N LEU A 268 -8.97 6.77 -0.09
CA LEU A 268 -7.58 6.40 0.11
C LEU A 268 -7.25 6.35 1.60
N ASP A 269 -6.61 5.26 2.03
CA ASP A 269 -6.20 5.04 3.42
C ASP A 269 -4.70 4.71 3.47
N SER A 270 -3.93 5.58 4.15
CA SER A 270 -2.46 5.52 4.20
C SER A 270 -1.83 5.27 2.81
N PRO A 271 -2.25 5.97 1.73
CA PRO A 271 -1.89 5.59 0.36
C PRO A 271 -0.44 5.95 0.02
N VAL A 272 0.15 5.19 -0.89
CA VAL A 272 1.34 5.65 -1.62
C VAL A 272 0.91 6.63 -2.72
N ILE A 273 1.31 7.90 -2.58
CA ILE A 273 1.06 8.95 -3.58
C ILE A 273 2.30 9.18 -4.48
N ASP A 274 3.50 9.03 -3.91
CA ASP A 274 4.79 9.12 -4.60
C ASP A 274 5.73 8.01 -4.09
N TRP A 275 6.16 7.11 -4.98
CA TRP A 275 7.11 6.04 -4.63
C TRP A 275 8.52 6.54 -4.35
N ALA A 276 8.91 7.69 -4.89
CA ALA A 276 10.21 8.26 -4.60
C ALA A 276 10.31 8.69 -3.15
N ASP A 277 9.25 9.24 -2.59
CA ASP A 277 9.14 9.58 -1.17
C ASP A 277 9.27 8.34 -0.27
N VAL A 278 8.51 7.28 -0.57
CA VAL A 278 8.57 5.99 0.14
C VAL A 278 9.98 5.38 0.09
N ALA A 279 10.64 5.41 -1.08
CA ALA A 279 12.00 4.91 -1.24
C ALA A 279 13.01 5.71 -0.40
N ARG A 280 12.90 7.04 -0.38
CA ARG A 280 13.76 7.90 0.46
C ARG A 280 13.54 7.63 1.95
N PHE A 281 12.29 7.51 2.37
CA PHE A 281 11.92 7.24 3.75
C PHE A 281 12.54 5.93 4.26
N HIS A 282 12.33 4.81 3.55
CA HIS A 282 12.96 3.55 3.92
C HIS A 282 14.48 3.55 3.79
N GLY A 283 15.04 4.30 2.83
CA GLY A 283 16.49 4.52 2.74
C GLY A 283 17.03 5.17 4.02
N GLY A 284 16.35 6.20 4.52
CA GLY A 284 16.68 6.88 5.76
C GLY A 284 16.61 5.97 6.99
N LEU A 285 15.54 5.16 7.11
CA LEU A 285 15.39 4.17 8.20
C LEU A 285 16.54 3.14 8.23
N LEU A 286 17.13 2.84 7.07
CA LEU A 286 18.26 1.93 6.94
C LEU A 286 19.63 2.64 7.06
N GLY A 287 19.65 3.95 7.32
CA GLY A 287 20.87 4.75 7.36
C GLY A 287 21.57 4.90 6.00
N LEU A 288 20.85 4.66 4.90
CA LEU A 288 21.40 4.72 3.54
C LEU A 288 21.42 6.17 3.03
N PRO A 289 22.50 6.60 2.36
CA PRO A 289 22.53 7.89 1.69
C PRO A 289 21.42 8.03 0.64
N ALA A 290 20.86 9.22 0.48
CA ALA A 290 19.75 9.49 -0.45
C ALA A 290 20.05 9.08 -1.92
N VAL A 291 21.33 9.05 -2.32
CA VAL A 291 21.76 8.57 -3.63
C VAL A 291 21.43 7.08 -3.86
N VAL A 292 21.38 6.26 -2.80
CA VAL A 292 21.01 4.84 -2.89
C VAL A 292 19.54 4.68 -3.24
N ALA A 293 18.66 5.42 -2.56
CA ALA A 293 17.22 5.42 -2.86
C ALA A 293 16.95 5.94 -4.28
N ARG A 294 17.59 7.04 -4.69
CA ARG A 294 17.51 7.54 -6.08
C ARG A 294 18.03 6.50 -7.07
N GLY A 295 19.17 5.87 -6.78
CA GLY A 295 19.74 4.82 -7.61
C GLY A 295 18.81 3.62 -7.76
N ALA A 296 18.10 3.23 -6.69
CA ALA A 296 17.14 2.13 -6.74
C ALA A 296 15.97 2.44 -7.70
N LEU A 297 15.44 3.66 -7.66
CA LEU A 297 14.41 4.11 -8.61
C LEU A 297 14.95 4.16 -10.05
N GLU A 298 16.19 4.61 -10.25
CA GLU A 298 16.85 4.58 -11.57
C GLU A 298 17.03 3.16 -12.12
N VAL A 299 17.38 2.19 -11.26
CA VAL A 299 17.42 0.77 -11.67
C VAL A 299 16.02 0.31 -12.06
N LEU A 300 15.00 0.60 -11.26
CA LEU A 300 13.62 0.18 -11.54
C LEU A 300 13.02 0.83 -12.79
N GLY A 301 13.42 2.07 -13.11
CA GLY A 301 12.89 2.84 -14.23
C GLY A 301 13.61 2.63 -15.56
N ARG A 302 14.65 1.79 -15.61
CA ARG A 302 15.43 1.56 -16.83
C ARG A 302 15.35 0.12 -17.29
N ARG A 303 15.27 -0.09 -18.61
CA ARG A 303 15.20 -1.42 -19.24
C ARG A 303 16.31 -2.37 -18.77
N TRP A 304 17.54 -1.88 -18.64
CA TRP A 304 18.67 -2.71 -18.18
C TRP A 304 18.52 -3.19 -16.73
N GLY A 305 17.76 -2.48 -15.90
CA GLY A 305 17.53 -2.84 -14.49
C GLY A 305 16.66 -4.07 -14.32
N GLY A 306 15.98 -4.54 -15.38
CA GLY A 306 15.34 -5.85 -15.41
C GLY A 306 16.30 -6.99 -15.07
N MET A 307 17.59 -6.89 -15.44
CA MET A 307 18.61 -7.89 -15.08
C MET A 307 18.88 -7.98 -13.57
N VAL A 308 18.64 -6.88 -12.83
CA VAL A 308 18.88 -6.80 -11.38
C VAL A 308 17.62 -7.14 -10.60
N THR A 309 16.48 -6.66 -11.07
CA THR A 309 15.19 -6.70 -10.37
C THR A 309 14.38 -7.94 -10.75
N GLY A 310 14.68 -8.54 -11.91
CA GLY A 310 13.91 -9.62 -12.51
C GLY A 310 12.64 -9.17 -13.21
N ARG A 311 12.38 -7.85 -13.33
CA ARG A 311 11.22 -7.31 -14.02
C ARG A 311 11.38 -7.38 -15.53
N THR A 312 10.28 -7.66 -16.24
CA THR A 312 10.25 -7.63 -17.70
C THR A 312 10.18 -6.19 -18.24
N GLU A 313 9.41 -5.32 -17.56
CA GLU A 313 9.22 -3.94 -17.98
C GLU A 313 9.69 -2.93 -16.92
N PRO A 314 10.34 -1.82 -17.36
CA PRO A 314 10.70 -0.73 -16.46
C PRO A 314 9.45 -0.05 -15.88
N ILE A 315 9.57 0.46 -14.66
CA ILE A 315 8.50 1.20 -13.99
C ILE A 315 8.59 2.69 -14.34
N ASP A 316 7.50 3.28 -14.81
CA ASP A 316 7.45 4.72 -15.04
C ASP A 316 7.08 5.48 -13.76
N PHE A 317 8.08 5.86 -12.97
CA PHE A 317 7.86 6.61 -11.74
C PHE A 317 7.24 8.00 -11.95
N ARG A 318 7.34 8.61 -13.15
CA ARG A 318 6.64 9.87 -13.41
C ARG A 318 5.14 9.63 -13.47
N ARG A 319 4.71 8.50 -14.03
CA ARG A 319 3.30 8.09 -13.97
C ARG A 319 2.88 7.82 -12.54
N LEU A 320 3.74 7.25 -11.70
CA LEU A 320 3.33 6.92 -10.33
C LEU A 320 3.33 8.11 -9.35
N ASP A 321 3.76 9.30 -9.76
CA ASP A 321 3.78 10.51 -8.92
C ASP A 321 2.49 11.32 -9.11
N PHE A 322 1.51 11.10 -8.23
CA PHE A 322 0.25 11.85 -8.24
C PHE A 322 0.32 13.23 -7.61
N VAL A 323 1.45 13.58 -6.97
CA VAL A 323 1.67 14.96 -6.54
C VAL A 323 1.96 15.83 -7.76
N GLU A 324 2.84 15.38 -8.65
CA GLU A 324 3.16 16.08 -9.90
C GLU A 324 2.03 15.96 -10.93
N ARG A 325 1.31 14.83 -10.96
CA ARG A 325 0.15 14.60 -11.82
C ARG A 325 -1.18 15.03 -11.22
N ALA A 326 -1.18 15.85 -10.16
CA ALA A 326 -2.40 16.18 -9.43
C ALA A 326 -3.49 16.83 -10.29
N ALA A 327 -3.12 17.52 -11.37
CA ALA A 327 -4.06 18.13 -12.32
C ALA A 327 -4.82 17.11 -13.19
N GLU A 328 -4.37 15.85 -13.25
CA GLU A 328 -5.03 14.79 -14.02
C GLU A 328 -6.21 14.15 -13.25
N LEU A 329 -6.36 14.44 -11.96
CA LEU A 329 -7.47 13.94 -11.14
C LEU A 329 -8.66 14.89 -11.24
N ASP A 330 -9.87 14.39 -11.47
CA ASP A 330 -11.08 15.23 -11.55
C ASP A 330 -12.24 14.70 -10.70
N LEU A 331 -12.02 13.57 -10.01
CA LEU A 331 -12.99 12.92 -9.15
C LEU A 331 -12.84 13.41 -7.70
N PRO A 332 -13.94 13.48 -6.92
CA PRO A 332 -13.86 13.64 -5.48
C PRO A 332 -12.97 12.56 -4.84
N VAL A 333 -12.12 12.96 -3.89
CA VAL A 333 -11.20 12.08 -3.18
C VAL A 333 -11.35 12.27 -1.67
N LEU A 334 -11.65 11.19 -0.95
CA LEU A 334 -11.43 11.13 0.49
C LEU A 334 -10.03 10.56 0.75
N LEU A 335 -9.18 11.34 1.40
CA LEU A 335 -7.80 10.98 1.70
C LEU A 335 -7.63 10.91 3.22
N MET A 336 -7.31 9.75 3.77
CA MET A 336 -7.09 9.52 5.20
C MET A 336 -5.67 9.02 5.44
N HIS A 337 -4.93 9.67 6.35
CA HIS A 337 -3.54 9.30 6.59
C HIS A 337 -3.06 9.75 7.98
N SER A 338 -2.28 8.91 8.66
CA SER A 338 -1.61 9.29 9.91
C SER A 338 -0.31 10.05 9.68
N ASP A 339 -0.04 11.05 10.51
CA ASP A 339 1.21 11.83 10.50
C ASP A 339 2.42 11.01 10.98
N ASP A 340 2.18 10.05 11.87
CA ASP A 340 3.19 9.14 12.42
C ASP A 340 3.33 7.84 11.62
N ASP A 341 2.79 7.78 10.39
CA ASP A 341 2.87 6.61 9.53
C ASP A 341 4.34 6.21 9.30
N GLY A 342 4.73 5.12 9.96
CA GLY A 342 6.10 4.62 9.99
C GLY A 342 6.47 3.78 8.76
N PHE A 343 5.64 3.76 7.72
CA PHE A 343 5.90 2.97 6.51
C PHE A 343 5.76 3.80 5.24
N VAL A 344 4.63 4.52 5.07
CA VAL A 344 4.44 5.47 3.98
C VAL A 344 4.37 6.86 4.59
N PRO A 345 5.33 7.77 4.31
CA PRO A 345 5.28 9.09 4.90
C PRO A 345 4.06 9.88 4.38
N VAL A 346 3.42 10.64 5.27
CA VAL A 346 2.22 11.44 5.00
C VAL A 346 2.45 12.58 3.99
N THR A 347 3.70 12.92 3.72
CA THR A 347 4.15 14.05 2.89
C THR A 347 3.49 14.08 1.51
N GLY A 348 3.45 12.96 0.80
CA GLY A 348 2.76 12.88 -0.50
C GLY A 348 1.25 13.14 -0.40
N SER A 349 0.61 12.65 0.66
CA SER A 349 -0.83 12.88 0.89
C SER A 349 -1.14 14.35 1.19
N ARG A 350 -0.36 14.99 2.07
CA ARG A 350 -0.50 16.43 2.35
C ARG A 350 -0.23 17.29 1.11
N ALA A 351 0.78 16.92 0.31
CA ALA A 351 1.11 17.63 -0.91
C ALA A 351 0.01 17.53 -1.97
N LEU A 352 -0.62 16.37 -2.13
CA LEU A 352 -1.77 16.19 -3.03
C LEU A 352 -2.98 17.00 -2.55
N ALA A 353 -3.34 16.89 -1.27
CA ALA A 353 -4.45 17.66 -0.69
C ALA A 353 -4.25 19.18 -0.83
N GLY A 354 -3.02 19.66 -0.61
CA GLY A 354 -2.70 21.09 -0.79
C GLY A 354 -2.72 21.56 -2.25
N ARG A 355 -2.43 20.67 -3.21
CA ARG A 355 -2.51 20.99 -4.65
C ARG A 355 -3.94 20.95 -5.18
N ARG A 356 -4.80 20.11 -4.62
CA ARG A 356 -6.18 19.87 -5.07
C ARG A 356 -7.23 19.97 -3.96
N PRO A 357 -7.29 21.10 -3.23
CA PRO A 357 -8.27 21.30 -2.17
C PRO A 357 -9.71 21.35 -2.70
N ASP A 358 -9.88 21.53 -4.02
CA ASP A 358 -11.17 21.53 -4.72
C ASP A 358 -11.83 20.15 -4.81
N ILE A 359 -11.03 19.07 -4.78
CA ILE A 359 -11.54 17.69 -4.89
C ILE A 359 -11.10 16.77 -3.75
N VAL A 360 -10.03 17.12 -3.01
CA VAL A 360 -9.49 16.28 -1.93
C VAL A 360 -10.04 16.74 -0.58
N THR A 361 -10.83 15.88 0.05
CA THR A 361 -11.16 15.96 1.48
C THR A 361 -10.09 15.18 2.24
N PHE A 362 -9.21 15.88 2.95
CA PHE A 362 -8.12 15.25 3.71
C PHE A 362 -8.44 15.17 5.22
N LEU A 363 -8.46 13.94 5.75
CA LEU A 363 -8.59 13.64 7.17
C LEU A 363 -7.25 13.13 7.73
N PRO A 364 -6.48 13.99 8.41
CA PRO A 364 -5.26 13.58 9.07
C PRO A 364 -5.55 12.87 10.41
N PHE A 365 -4.75 11.87 10.72
CA PHE A 365 -4.63 11.29 12.07
C PHE A 365 -3.29 11.67 12.67
N ALA A 366 -3.23 11.91 13.97
CA ALA A 366 -1.96 12.24 14.62
C ALA A 366 -1.10 10.99 14.89
N VAL A 367 -1.73 9.91 15.42
CA VAL A 367 -1.02 8.75 15.97
C VAL A 367 -1.73 7.41 15.73
N ALA A 368 -2.00 7.07 14.47
CA ALA A 368 -2.66 5.84 14.08
C ALA A 368 -1.76 4.85 13.33
N ARG A 369 -0.55 5.25 12.90
CA ARG A 369 0.40 4.43 12.11
C ARG A 369 -0.17 3.92 10.78
N HIS A 370 0.65 3.16 10.04
CA HIS A 370 0.30 2.66 8.71
C HIS A 370 -0.89 1.70 8.74
N THR A 371 -1.92 1.98 7.93
CA THR A 371 -3.11 1.14 7.65
C THR A 371 -3.85 0.64 8.90
N LYS A 372 -3.82 1.45 9.95
CA LYS A 372 -4.41 1.18 11.28
C LYS A 372 -5.41 2.26 11.71
N LEU A 373 -5.80 3.16 10.80
CA LEU A 373 -6.70 4.29 11.08
C LEU A 373 -8.04 3.82 11.66
N TRP A 374 -8.66 2.82 11.02
CA TRP A 374 -9.92 2.21 11.48
C TRP A 374 -9.80 1.54 12.86
N ASN A 375 -8.65 0.95 13.18
CA ASN A 375 -8.42 0.32 14.48
C ASN A 375 -8.34 1.37 15.58
N TYR A 376 -7.62 2.46 15.28
CA TYR A 376 -7.37 3.56 16.21
C TYR A 376 -8.64 4.36 16.51
N ASP A 377 -9.41 4.71 15.47
CA ASP A 377 -10.67 5.45 15.59
C ASP A 377 -11.68 4.95 14.56
N ARG A 378 -12.36 3.86 14.93
CA ARG A 378 -13.37 3.20 14.10
C ARG A 378 -14.52 4.13 13.74
N GLU A 379 -15.00 4.89 14.72
CA GLU A 379 -16.17 5.76 14.56
C GLU A 379 -15.84 6.92 13.63
N GLY A 380 -14.76 7.66 13.88
CA GLY A 380 -14.33 8.77 13.03
C GLY A 380 -14.00 8.33 11.61
N TRP A 381 -13.33 7.19 11.44
CA TRP A 381 -13.03 6.64 10.12
C TRP A 381 -14.30 6.25 9.34
N ASN A 382 -15.26 5.57 9.98
CA ASN A 382 -16.53 5.20 9.34
C ASN A 382 -17.38 6.44 9.02
N GLN A 383 -17.43 7.41 9.93
CA GLN A 383 -18.18 8.65 9.73
C GLN A 383 -17.62 9.47 8.57
N ALA A 384 -16.29 9.51 8.41
CA ALA A 384 -15.65 10.20 7.29
C ALA A 384 -16.09 9.61 5.93
N ILE A 385 -16.09 8.28 5.80
CA ILE A 385 -16.58 7.61 4.58
C ILE A 385 -18.07 7.86 4.37
N THR A 386 -18.88 7.75 5.43
CA THR A 386 -20.33 7.96 5.36
C THR A 386 -20.66 9.38 4.86
N ASN A 387 -20.03 10.40 5.46
CA ASN A 387 -20.23 11.80 5.07
C ASN A 387 -19.83 12.03 3.62
N TRP A 388 -18.63 11.56 3.25
CA TRP A 388 -18.12 11.71 1.90
C TRP A 388 -18.99 11.01 0.85
N LEU A 389 -19.50 9.81 1.14
CA LEU A 389 -20.45 9.09 0.27
C LEU A 389 -21.78 9.83 0.10
N GLY A 390 -22.23 10.54 1.14
CA GLY A 390 -23.44 11.37 1.09
C GLY A 390 -23.26 12.66 0.27
N GLU A 391 -22.03 13.15 0.15
CA GLU A 391 -21.67 14.31 -0.68
C GLU A 391 -21.48 13.95 -2.17
N LEU A 392 -21.20 12.68 -2.48
CA LEU A 392 -21.24 12.19 -3.85
C LEU A 392 -22.67 12.29 -4.37
N ALA A 393 -22.98 13.36 -5.09
CA ALA A 393 -24.26 13.52 -5.76
C ALA A 393 -24.56 12.25 -6.59
N PRO A 394 -25.80 11.72 -6.57
CA PRO A 394 -26.20 10.69 -7.53
C PRO A 394 -25.89 11.26 -8.90
N SER A 395 -24.99 10.65 -9.66
CA SER A 395 -24.66 11.26 -10.93
C SER A 395 -25.94 11.22 -11.76
N GLY A 396 -26.39 12.38 -12.25
CA GLY A 396 -27.51 12.47 -13.19
C GLY A 396 -27.24 11.74 -14.52
N ARG A 397 -26.23 10.87 -14.58
CA ARG A 397 -25.84 10.00 -15.70
C ARG A 397 -26.72 8.75 -15.75
N THR A 398 -27.98 8.86 -15.34
CA THR A 398 -29.01 7.86 -15.63
C THR A 398 -29.58 8.11 -17.03
N SER A 399 -28.99 7.47 -18.04
CA SER A 399 -29.74 6.89 -19.17
C SER A 399 -28.77 6.20 -20.14
N LEU A 400 -28.70 4.87 -20.09
CA LEU A 400 -28.54 4.14 -21.34
C LEU A 400 -29.91 4.19 -22.03
N PRO A 401 -30.00 4.50 -23.34
CA PRO A 401 -31.27 4.39 -24.04
C PRO A 401 -31.72 2.92 -24.00
N ASP A 402 -33.00 2.72 -23.66
CA ASP A 402 -33.66 1.41 -23.73
C ASP A 402 -33.29 0.70 -25.02
N ARG A 403 -32.82 -0.55 -24.91
CA ARG A 403 -32.72 -1.43 -26.07
C ARG A 403 -34.13 -1.58 -26.64
N PRO A 404 -34.38 -1.27 -27.93
CA PRO A 404 -35.67 -1.56 -28.53
C PRO A 404 -35.91 -3.07 -28.44
N GLY A 405 -37.09 -3.42 -27.92
CA GLY A 405 -37.51 -4.79 -27.67
C GLY A 405 -37.32 -5.67 -28.90
N ALA A 406 -36.81 -6.88 -28.67
CA ALA A 406 -36.83 -7.93 -29.65
C ALA A 406 -38.29 -8.19 -30.04
N ALA A 407 -38.67 -7.74 -31.24
CA ALA A 407 -39.86 -8.20 -31.90
C ALA A 407 -39.72 -9.73 -32.06
N ALA A 408 -40.61 -10.45 -31.41
CA ALA A 408 -40.81 -11.87 -31.67
C ALA A 408 -41.22 -12.02 -33.14
N ALA A 409 -40.34 -12.66 -33.92
CA ALA A 409 -40.72 -13.29 -35.17
C ALA A 409 -41.01 -14.77 -34.89
N SER A 410 -42.08 -15.25 -35.54
CA SER A 410 -42.73 -16.57 -35.53
C SER A 410 -43.49 -16.98 -34.28
#